data_AF-A0A852S0M8-F1
#
_entry.id   AF-A0A852S0M8-F1
#
_cell.length_a   1.000
_cell.length_b   1.000
_cell.length_c   1.000
_cell.angle_alpha   90.00
_cell.angle_beta   90.00
_cell.angle_gamma   90.00
#
_symmetry.space_group_name_H-M   'P 1'
#
loop_
_entity.id
_entity.type
_entity.pdbx_description
1 polymer ?
#
loop_
_entity_poly.entity_id
_entity_poly.type
_entity_poly.pdbx_seq_one_letter_code
_entity_poly.pdbx_strand_id
1 'polypeptide(L)'
;MSRTLSAPASGLATTLATAALIGATVAALPAPAHAAVTLDCTGGPVTIDDSTEDYTLTGACSAVILNGSNLTVTLTSATTVMVTGANVDVTATGAIGPVVVTGSNSSLTAPAAPSARVDASNVDLRVPALDRAVLVGSNNKVVADQGATVKVKGANNRVKYRKLAKVVVRGANNTVKVRAGRTKVSVRGANNVVRVHRRG
;
A
#
# COMPACT_ATOMS: atom_id res chain seq x y z
N MET A 1 -22.48 4.65 78.46
CA MET A 1 -22.70 3.38 79.17
C MET A 1 -23.25 2.39 78.17
N SER A 2 -22.84 1.16 77.95
CA SER A 2 -21.73 0.31 78.39
C SER A 2 -21.93 -1.02 77.60
N ARG A 3 -20.88 -1.84 77.47
CA ARG A 3 -20.89 -3.30 77.18
C ARG A 3 -20.76 -3.72 75.69
N THR A 4 -19.61 -4.23 75.23
CA THR A 4 -18.93 -5.55 75.49
C THR A 4 -19.68 -6.70 74.81
N LEU A 5 -19.10 -7.75 74.22
CA LEU A 5 -17.76 -8.22 73.85
C LEU A 5 -18.01 -9.49 72.97
N SER A 6 -16.95 -9.96 72.31
CA SER A 6 -16.62 -11.38 72.05
C SER A 6 -17.24 -12.17 70.88
N ALA A 7 -16.31 -12.71 70.08
CA ALA A 7 -16.40 -13.79 69.10
C ALA A 7 -16.56 -15.19 69.77
N PRO A 8 -16.81 -16.27 68.99
CA PRO A 8 -15.72 -17.12 68.43
C PRO A 8 -16.00 -17.64 66.99
N ALA A 9 -15.03 -17.71 66.07
CA ALA A 9 -14.03 -18.76 65.85
C ALA A 9 -14.60 -20.14 65.43
N SER A 10 -14.37 -20.53 64.17
CA SER A 10 -14.21 -21.89 63.60
C SER A 10 -14.17 -21.71 62.07
N GLY A 11 -13.08 -21.93 61.34
CA GLY A 11 -12.21 -23.10 61.35
C GLY A 11 -12.59 -23.97 60.15
N LEU A 12 -12.11 -23.64 58.94
CA LEU A 12 -12.28 -24.49 57.75
C LEU A 12 -10.99 -24.49 56.94
N ALA A 13 -10.37 -25.68 56.92
CA ALA A 13 -9.15 -26.02 56.24
C ALA A 13 -9.29 -25.86 54.72
N THR A 14 -8.43 -25.05 54.12
CA THR A 14 -8.25 -24.95 52.67
C THR A 14 -7.48 -26.15 52.15
N THR A 15 -8.20 -27.09 51.55
CA THR A 15 -7.65 -28.18 50.75
C THR A 15 -7.26 -27.68 49.36
N LEU A 16 -6.07 -28.09 48.92
CA LEU A 16 -5.49 -27.81 47.61
C LEU A 16 -6.36 -28.38 46.47
N ALA A 17 -6.66 -27.55 45.48
CA ALA A 17 -7.15 -28.00 44.17
C ALA A 17 -6.17 -27.50 43.10
N THR A 18 -5.27 -28.39 42.69
CA THR A 18 -4.37 -28.23 41.54
C THR A 18 -5.22 -28.29 40.26
N ALA A 19 -5.58 -27.13 39.71
CA ALA A 19 -6.25 -27.03 38.43
C ALA A 19 -5.23 -27.23 37.29
N ALA A 20 -5.27 -28.41 36.66
CA ALA A 20 -4.55 -28.67 35.42
C ALA A 20 -5.19 -27.86 34.28
N LEU A 21 -4.49 -26.82 33.80
CA LEU A 21 -4.87 -26.12 32.57
C LEU A 21 -4.59 -27.03 31.36
N ILE A 22 -5.64 -27.60 30.81
CA ILE A 22 -5.61 -28.27 29.50
C ILE A 22 -5.47 -27.15 28.46
N GLY A 23 -4.28 -26.99 27.91
CA GLY A 23 -4.00 -26.04 26.82
C GLY A 23 -4.76 -26.44 25.57
N ALA A 24 -5.79 -25.67 25.21
CA ALA A 24 -6.43 -25.76 23.91
C ALA A 24 -5.49 -25.15 22.86
N THR A 25 -4.73 -25.99 22.16
CA THR A 25 -4.04 -25.61 20.93
C THR A 25 -5.09 -25.34 19.87
N VAL A 26 -5.46 -24.07 19.70
CA VAL A 26 -6.25 -23.62 18.54
C VAL A 26 -5.36 -23.82 17.32
N ALA A 27 -5.57 -24.92 16.60
CA ALA A 27 -5.02 -25.11 15.28
C ALA A 27 -5.60 -24.00 14.39
N ALA A 28 -4.77 -23.00 14.08
CA ALA A 28 -5.09 -22.02 13.06
C ALA A 28 -5.24 -22.77 11.73
N LEU A 29 -6.47 -23.02 11.31
CA LEU A 29 -6.75 -23.53 9.98
C LEU A 29 -6.23 -22.47 8.99
N PRO A 30 -5.34 -22.83 8.05
CA PRO A 30 -4.94 -21.90 7.00
C PRO A 30 -6.20 -21.47 6.25
N ALA A 31 -6.34 -20.15 6.04
CA ALA A 31 -7.41 -19.58 5.23
C ALA A 31 -7.48 -20.32 3.87
N PRO A 32 -8.67 -20.40 3.22
CA PRO A 32 -8.79 -21.02 1.91
C PRO A 32 -7.77 -20.36 0.96
N ALA A 33 -6.73 -21.10 0.60
CA ALA A 33 -5.75 -20.66 -0.36
C ALA A 33 -6.44 -20.66 -1.73
N HIS A 34 -6.71 -19.48 -2.27
CA HIS A 34 -6.97 -19.36 -3.71
C HIS A 34 -5.74 -19.97 -4.42
N ALA A 35 -5.96 -20.75 -5.46
CA ALA A 35 -4.88 -21.44 -6.14
C ALA A 35 -3.94 -20.40 -6.76
N ALA A 36 -2.74 -20.23 -6.18
CA ALA A 36 -1.75 -19.31 -6.68
C ALA A 36 -1.18 -19.83 -8.01
N VAL A 37 -1.47 -19.14 -9.11
CA VAL A 37 -0.98 -19.48 -10.45
C VAL A 37 0.43 -18.94 -10.61
N THR A 38 1.40 -19.81 -10.91
CA THR A 38 2.78 -19.38 -11.16
C THR A 38 3.04 -19.32 -12.67
N LEU A 39 3.54 -18.18 -13.16
CA LEU A 39 3.86 -17.97 -14.57
C LEU A 39 5.34 -17.56 -14.72
N ASP A 40 6.06 -18.21 -15.61
CA ASP A 40 7.41 -17.82 -15.99
C ASP A 40 7.36 -16.75 -17.10
N CYS A 41 7.91 -15.58 -16.79
CA CYS A 41 7.94 -14.42 -17.65
C CYS A 41 9.13 -14.35 -18.61
N THR A 42 10.08 -15.29 -18.55
CA THR A 42 11.32 -15.25 -19.36
C THR A 42 11.07 -15.28 -20.87
N GLY A 43 9.88 -15.72 -21.30
CA GLY A 43 9.51 -15.87 -22.72
C GLY A 43 8.82 -14.67 -23.38
N GLY A 44 8.41 -13.61 -22.65
CA GLY A 44 7.70 -12.51 -23.29
C GLY A 44 6.74 -11.71 -22.40
N PRO A 45 5.75 -11.03 -23.00
CA PRO A 45 4.75 -10.28 -22.26
C PRO A 45 3.73 -11.23 -21.63
N VAL A 46 3.24 -10.87 -20.44
CA VAL A 46 2.18 -11.60 -19.74
C VAL A 46 0.93 -10.73 -19.69
N THR A 47 -0.20 -11.29 -20.11
CA THR A 47 -1.52 -10.68 -19.98
C THR A 47 -2.36 -11.56 -19.08
N ILE A 48 -3.00 -10.95 -18.08
CA ILE A 48 -3.91 -11.62 -17.15
C ILE A 48 -5.27 -10.95 -17.30
N ASP A 49 -6.22 -11.71 -17.84
CA ASP A 49 -7.61 -11.31 -18.07
C ASP A 49 -8.58 -11.92 -17.06
N ASP A 50 -8.16 -12.98 -16.36
CA ASP A 50 -8.95 -13.64 -15.31
C ASP A 50 -9.18 -12.73 -14.10
N SER A 51 -10.05 -13.11 -13.18
CA SER A 51 -10.41 -12.28 -12.02
C SER A 51 -10.62 -13.15 -10.81
N THR A 52 -10.20 -12.69 -9.62
CA THR A 52 -10.24 -13.40 -8.33
C THR A 52 -9.09 -14.36 -8.00
N GLU A 53 -8.08 -14.46 -8.87
CA GLU A 53 -6.92 -15.32 -8.64
C GLU A 53 -5.68 -14.58 -8.12
N ASP A 54 -4.81 -15.35 -7.48
CA ASP A 54 -3.47 -14.92 -7.07
C ASP A 54 -2.44 -15.38 -8.12
N TYR A 55 -1.60 -14.47 -8.60
CA TYR A 55 -0.55 -14.76 -9.59
C TYR A 55 0.85 -14.51 -9.02
N THR A 56 1.76 -15.45 -9.29
CA THR A 56 3.20 -15.29 -9.03
C THR A 56 3.96 -15.32 -10.35
N LEU A 57 4.50 -14.17 -10.74
CA LEU A 57 5.31 -14.01 -11.94
C LEU A 57 6.79 -14.15 -11.60
N THR A 58 7.41 -15.21 -12.10
CA THR A 58 8.84 -15.48 -11.91
C THR A 58 9.65 -15.04 -13.12
N GLY A 59 10.91 -14.63 -12.88
CA GLY A 59 11.78 -14.13 -13.95
C GLY A 59 11.59 -12.64 -14.27
N ALA A 60 12.17 -12.21 -15.40
CA ALA A 60 12.12 -10.83 -15.87
C ALA A 60 11.03 -10.69 -16.95
N CYS A 61 9.90 -10.09 -16.59
CA CYS A 61 8.81 -9.86 -17.54
C CYS A 61 9.15 -8.70 -18.48
N SER A 62 8.85 -8.85 -19.77
CA SER A 62 8.93 -7.70 -20.68
C SER A 62 7.78 -6.73 -20.38
N ALA A 63 6.53 -7.14 -20.54
CA ALA A 63 5.36 -6.38 -20.12
C ALA A 63 4.44 -7.23 -19.25
N VAL A 64 3.79 -6.59 -18.27
CA VAL A 64 2.74 -7.20 -17.46
C VAL A 64 1.47 -6.36 -17.63
N ILE A 65 0.42 -6.96 -18.17
CA ILE A 65 -0.86 -6.33 -18.44
C ILE A 65 -1.93 -7.03 -17.60
N LEU A 66 -2.55 -6.31 -16.67
CA LEU A 66 -3.55 -6.82 -15.74
C LEU A 66 -4.91 -6.21 -16.06
N ASN A 67 -5.70 -6.90 -16.90
CA ASN A 67 -7.06 -6.52 -17.27
C ASN A 67 -8.10 -7.02 -16.28
N GLY A 68 -7.79 -8.14 -15.63
CA GLY A 68 -8.58 -8.74 -14.57
C GLY A 68 -8.75 -7.89 -13.32
N SER A 69 -9.84 -8.14 -12.58
CA SER A 69 -10.15 -7.46 -11.31
C SER A 69 -10.08 -8.41 -10.12
N ASN A 70 -9.90 -7.86 -8.91
CA ASN A 70 -9.74 -8.66 -7.68
C ASN A 70 -8.53 -9.61 -7.75
N LEU A 71 -7.39 -9.10 -8.20
CA LEU A 71 -6.17 -9.88 -8.41
C LEU A 71 -5.10 -9.53 -7.39
N THR A 72 -4.37 -10.54 -6.91
CA THR A 72 -3.11 -10.34 -6.19
C THR A 72 -1.97 -10.80 -7.08
N VAL A 73 -1.04 -9.91 -7.44
CA VAL A 73 0.08 -10.23 -8.33
C VAL A 73 1.40 -9.96 -7.64
N THR A 74 2.22 -10.99 -7.50
CA THR A 74 3.62 -10.86 -7.08
C THR A 74 4.52 -11.04 -8.29
N LEU A 75 5.46 -10.12 -8.50
CA LEU A 75 6.43 -10.22 -9.59
C LEU A 75 7.85 -9.89 -9.15
N THR A 76 8.84 -10.44 -9.87
CA THR A 76 10.24 -10.11 -9.59
C THR A 76 10.63 -8.79 -10.25
N SER A 77 10.50 -8.68 -11.56
CA SER A 77 10.78 -7.44 -12.30
C SER A 77 9.99 -7.40 -13.59
N ALA A 78 9.71 -6.20 -14.10
CA ALA A 78 9.02 -6.01 -15.36
C ALA A 78 9.52 -4.75 -16.07
N THR A 79 9.68 -4.77 -17.39
CA THR A 79 10.07 -3.55 -18.13
C THR A 79 8.91 -2.56 -18.27
N THR A 80 7.66 -2.99 -18.15
CA THR A 80 6.47 -2.14 -18.08
C THR A 80 5.36 -2.87 -17.33
N VAL A 81 4.58 -2.14 -16.53
CA VAL A 81 3.40 -2.68 -15.83
C VAL A 81 2.18 -1.82 -16.16
N MET A 82 1.12 -2.46 -16.63
CA MET A 82 -0.17 -1.84 -16.92
C MET A 82 -1.26 -2.52 -16.10
N VAL A 83 -1.98 -1.73 -15.30
CA VAL A 83 -3.09 -2.19 -14.47
C VAL A 83 -4.36 -1.49 -14.93
N THR A 84 -5.24 -2.24 -15.58
CA THR A 84 -6.51 -1.75 -16.16
C THR A 84 -7.70 -2.24 -15.33
N GLY A 85 -7.63 -3.44 -14.78
CA GLY A 85 -8.66 -3.96 -13.87
C GLY A 85 -8.64 -3.33 -12.48
N ALA A 86 -9.78 -3.42 -11.78
CA ALA A 86 -9.99 -2.79 -10.49
C ALA A 86 -9.71 -3.76 -9.33
N ASN A 87 -9.43 -3.22 -8.14
CA ASN A 87 -9.11 -4.03 -6.96
C ASN A 87 -7.93 -4.97 -7.22
N VAL A 88 -6.82 -4.42 -7.72
CA VAL A 88 -5.61 -5.19 -8.05
C VAL A 88 -4.49 -4.78 -7.11
N ASP A 89 -3.89 -5.77 -6.44
CA ASP A 89 -2.76 -5.59 -5.54
C ASP A 89 -1.49 -6.13 -6.19
N VAL A 90 -0.56 -5.24 -6.53
CA VAL A 90 0.71 -5.59 -7.18
C VAL A 90 1.88 -5.42 -6.22
N THR A 91 2.63 -6.49 -6.01
CA THR A 91 3.87 -6.48 -5.21
C THR A 91 5.06 -6.88 -6.07
N ALA A 92 5.96 -5.94 -6.33
CA ALA A 92 7.22 -6.20 -7.01
C ALA A 92 8.37 -6.28 -6.01
N THR A 93 9.21 -7.33 -6.11
CA THR A 93 10.41 -7.48 -5.27
C THR A 93 11.63 -6.79 -5.86
N GLY A 94 11.67 -6.58 -7.18
CA GLY A 94 12.71 -5.89 -7.92
C GLY A 94 12.22 -4.62 -8.61
N ALA A 95 13.13 -3.95 -9.32
CA ALA A 95 12.80 -2.74 -10.06
C ALA A 95 11.83 -3.04 -11.21
N ILE A 96 10.87 -2.14 -11.39
CA ILE A 96 9.94 -2.18 -12.51
C ILE A 96 10.16 -0.93 -13.38
N GLY A 97 9.82 -1.04 -14.66
CA GLY A 97 9.84 0.09 -15.56
C GLY A 97 8.64 1.02 -15.36
N PRO A 98 8.23 1.75 -16.41
CA PRO A 98 7.08 2.64 -16.34
C PRO A 98 5.81 1.88 -15.92
N VAL A 99 5.06 2.51 -15.01
CA VAL A 99 3.79 1.98 -14.49
C VAL A 99 2.65 2.84 -14.98
N VAL A 100 1.59 2.21 -15.50
CA VAL A 100 0.32 2.85 -15.83
C VAL A 100 -0.80 2.14 -15.08
N VAL A 101 -1.54 2.88 -14.25
CA VAL A 101 -2.70 2.37 -13.50
C VAL A 101 -3.92 3.14 -13.95
N THR A 102 -4.88 2.45 -14.54
CA THR A 102 -6.21 2.97 -14.95
C THR A 102 -7.34 2.29 -14.17
N GLY A 103 -7.06 1.13 -13.56
CA GLY A 103 -7.94 0.47 -12.61
C GLY A 103 -8.02 1.20 -11.26
N SER A 104 -9.23 1.26 -10.69
CA SER A 104 -9.49 1.90 -9.39
C SER A 104 -9.40 0.91 -8.23
N ASN A 105 -9.22 1.43 -7.01
CA ASN A 105 -9.08 0.62 -5.79
C ASN A 105 -7.88 -0.34 -5.82
N SER A 106 -6.82 0.01 -6.54
CA SER A 106 -5.65 -0.85 -6.72
C SER A 106 -4.47 -0.38 -5.88
N SER A 107 -3.59 -1.29 -5.48
CA SER A 107 -2.34 -0.94 -4.81
C SER A 107 -1.13 -1.45 -5.59
N LEU A 108 -0.03 -0.68 -5.55
CA LEU A 108 1.23 -1.10 -6.16
C LEU A 108 2.39 -0.76 -5.22
N THR A 109 3.15 -1.79 -4.87
CA THR A 109 4.39 -1.67 -4.11
C THR A 109 5.54 -2.16 -4.96
N ALA A 110 6.56 -1.32 -5.15
CA ALA A 110 7.79 -1.69 -5.83
C ALA A 110 8.98 -0.93 -5.22
N PRO A 111 10.20 -1.48 -5.24
CA PRO A 111 11.38 -0.77 -4.74
C PRO A 111 11.73 0.46 -5.58
N ALA A 112 11.57 0.37 -6.91
CA ALA A 112 11.92 1.43 -7.84
C ALA A 112 11.04 1.41 -9.10
N ALA A 113 10.70 2.59 -9.60
CA ALA A 113 10.11 2.78 -10.92
C ALA A 113 10.50 4.16 -11.49
N PRO A 114 10.91 4.26 -12.77
CA PRO A 114 11.29 5.55 -13.36
C PRO A 114 10.09 6.50 -13.50
N SER A 115 8.89 5.96 -13.71
CA SER A 115 7.68 6.76 -13.77
C SER A 115 6.43 5.98 -13.43
N ALA A 116 5.46 6.64 -12.81
CA ALA A 116 4.13 6.11 -12.59
C ALA A 116 3.08 7.12 -13.06
N ARG A 117 2.13 6.64 -13.87
CA ARG A 117 0.91 7.37 -14.23
C ARG A 117 -0.28 6.65 -13.64
N VAL A 118 -1.04 7.35 -12.81
CA VAL A 118 -2.32 6.90 -12.29
C VAL A 118 -3.39 7.74 -12.97
N ASP A 119 -4.35 7.09 -13.63
CA ASP A 119 -5.52 7.67 -14.29
C ASP A 119 -6.78 6.96 -13.75
N ALA A 120 -6.94 7.03 -12.44
CA ALA A 120 -7.89 6.24 -11.66
C ALA A 120 -8.14 6.89 -10.29
N SER A 121 -9.01 6.28 -9.48
CA SER A 121 -9.26 6.72 -8.10
C SER A 121 -9.00 5.62 -7.07
N ASN A 122 -8.73 6.03 -5.83
CA ASN A 122 -8.44 5.14 -4.70
C ASN A 122 -7.22 4.23 -4.95
N VAL A 123 -6.17 4.74 -5.59
CA VAL A 123 -4.93 3.98 -5.85
C VAL A 123 -3.86 4.29 -4.81
N ASP A 124 -3.28 3.25 -4.22
CA ASP A 124 -2.15 3.36 -3.27
C ASP A 124 -0.83 2.91 -3.93
N LEU A 125 0.08 3.86 -4.17
CA LEU A 125 1.39 3.61 -4.76
C LEU A 125 2.50 3.82 -3.71
N ARG A 126 3.30 2.78 -3.47
CA ARG A 126 4.47 2.83 -2.59
C ARG A 126 5.73 2.44 -3.37
N VAL A 127 6.45 3.47 -3.83
CA VAL A 127 7.67 3.30 -4.62
C VAL A 127 8.76 4.24 -4.09
N PRO A 128 9.69 3.76 -3.24
CA PRO A 128 10.72 4.59 -2.64
C PRO A 128 11.55 5.39 -3.66
N ALA A 129 11.98 4.76 -4.75
CA ALA A 129 12.66 5.43 -5.86
C ALA A 129 11.69 5.67 -7.03
N LEU A 130 11.05 6.85 -7.04
CA LEU A 130 10.06 7.22 -8.06
C LEU A 130 10.36 8.61 -8.64
N ASP A 131 10.95 8.65 -9.84
CA ASP A 131 11.40 9.91 -10.42
C ASP A 131 10.24 10.80 -10.89
N ARG A 132 9.22 10.21 -11.52
CA ARG A 132 8.08 10.95 -12.07
C ARG A 132 6.77 10.30 -11.67
N ALA A 133 5.88 11.07 -11.04
CA ALA A 133 4.52 10.63 -10.79
C ALA A 133 3.52 11.58 -11.44
N VAL A 134 2.54 11.04 -12.16
CA VAL A 134 1.38 11.78 -12.67
C VAL A 134 0.14 11.11 -12.11
N LEU A 135 -0.61 11.84 -11.30
CA LEU A 135 -1.86 11.37 -10.71
C LEU A 135 -2.99 12.15 -11.35
N VAL A 136 -3.90 11.45 -12.00
CA VAL A 136 -5.15 11.95 -12.58
C VAL A 136 -6.28 11.17 -11.92
N GLY A 137 -7.18 11.88 -11.25
CA GLY A 137 -8.27 11.28 -10.47
C GLY A 137 -8.23 11.68 -8.99
N SER A 138 -8.89 10.88 -8.15
CA SER A 138 -9.16 11.26 -6.77
C SER A 138 -8.78 10.21 -5.74
N ASN A 139 -8.55 10.65 -4.50
CA ASN A 139 -8.23 9.78 -3.37
C ASN A 139 -6.99 8.89 -3.56
N ASN A 140 -6.10 9.24 -4.48
CA ASN A 140 -4.89 8.46 -4.70
C ASN A 140 -3.83 8.82 -3.65
N LYS A 141 -3.03 7.84 -3.26
CA LYS A 141 -1.93 8.00 -2.31
C LYS A 141 -0.63 7.57 -2.94
N VAL A 142 0.39 8.43 -2.86
CA VAL A 142 1.75 8.13 -3.34
C VAL A 142 2.73 8.34 -2.19
N VAL A 143 3.56 7.34 -1.94
CA VAL A 143 4.65 7.39 -0.97
C VAL A 143 5.95 7.02 -1.67
N ALA A 144 6.90 7.96 -1.67
CA ALA A 144 8.23 7.78 -2.22
C ALA A 144 9.27 8.44 -1.31
N ASP A 145 10.53 8.05 -1.44
CA ASP A 145 11.65 8.72 -0.79
C ASP A 145 12.22 9.80 -1.69
N GLN A 146 12.47 9.50 -2.96
CA GLN A 146 13.10 10.45 -3.89
C GLN A 146 12.33 10.56 -5.19
N GLY A 147 12.32 11.75 -5.78
CA GLY A 147 11.82 11.97 -7.13
C GLY A 147 12.16 13.33 -7.71
N ALA A 148 11.99 13.45 -9.03
CA ALA A 148 12.21 14.67 -9.78
C ALA A 148 10.92 15.51 -9.88
N THR A 149 9.79 14.91 -10.27
CA THR A 149 8.55 15.67 -10.50
C THR A 149 7.31 14.88 -10.14
N VAL A 150 6.40 15.51 -9.40
CA VAL A 150 5.03 15.01 -9.22
C VAL A 150 4.03 16.00 -9.80
N LYS A 151 3.09 15.50 -10.60
CA LYS A 151 1.92 16.22 -11.08
C LYS A 151 0.67 15.58 -10.51
N VAL A 152 -0.17 16.36 -9.85
CA VAL A 152 -1.46 15.93 -9.31
C VAL A 152 -2.56 16.71 -10.03
N LYS A 153 -3.51 16.01 -10.64
CA LYS A 153 -4.70 16.54 -11.30
C LYS A 153 -5.94 15.83 -10.74
N GLY A 154 -6.75 16.55 -9.96
CA GLY A 154 -7.96 15.99 -9.35
C GLY A 154 -8.06 16.36 -7.87
N ALA A 155 -8.74 15.53 -7.07
CA ALA A 155 -9.09 15.88 -5.71
C ALA A 155 -8.67 14.86 -4.65
N ASN A 156 -8.48 15.32 -3.41
CA ASN A 156 -8.24 14.46 -2.24
C ASN A 156 -7.00 13.54 -2.33
N ASN A 157 -6.06 13.85 -3.23
CA ASN A 157 -4.85 13.03 -3.39
C ASN A 157 -3.85 13.33 -2.26
N ARG A 158 -3.15 12.29 -1.78
CA ARG A 158 -2.15 12.38 -0.71
C ARG A 158 -0.78 11.97 -1.22
N VAL A 159 0.14 12.91 -1.33
CA VAL A 159 1.50 12.68 -1.82
C VAL A 159 2.50 12.90 -0.69
N LYS A 160 3.38 11.92 -0.45
CA LYS A 160 4.46 12.00 0.53
C LYS A 160 5.79 11.67 -0.15
N TYR A 161 6.72 12.61 -0.10
CA TYR A 161 8.10 12.44 -0.55
C TYR A 161 9.07 12.79 0.58
N ARG A 162 10.21 12.08 0.67
CA ARG A 162 11.32 12.54 1.51
C ARG A 162 12.02 13.73 0.83
N LYS A 163 12.38 13.60 -0.45
CA LYS A 163 13.02 14.64 -1.27
C LYS A 163 12.36 14.72 -2.65
N LEU A 164 11.99 15.91 -3.09
CA LEU A 164 11.33 16.13 -4.38
C LEU A 164 11.70 17.48 -4.98
N ALA A 165 12.08 17.52 -6.26
CA ALA A 165 12.50 18.75 -6.91
C ALA A 165 11.34 19.63 -7.39
N LYS A 166 10.24 19.04 -7.89
CA LYS A 166 9.08 19.80 -8.40
C LYS A 166 7.75 19.15 -8.06
N VAL A 167 6.80 19.97 -7.63
CA VAL A 167 5.40 19.59 -7.39
C VAL A 167 4.50 20.53 -8.17
N VAL A 168 3.57 19.95 -8.94
CA VAL A 168 2.47 20.68 -9.58
C VAL A 168 1.16 20.06 -9.11
N VAL A 169 0.29 20.87 -8.51
CA VAL A 169 -1.05 20.46 -8.08
C VAL A 169 -2.09 21.28 -8.84
N ARG A 170 -3.06 20.60 -9.45
CA ARG A 170 -4.22 21.18 -10.11
C ARG A 170 -5.49 20.48 -9.64
N GLY A 171 -6.35 21.17 -8.92
CA GLY A 171 -7.59 20.62 -8.37
C GLY A 171 -7.78 21.01 -6.91
N ALA A 172 -8.51 20.21 -6.13
CA ALA A 172 -8.93 20.62 -4.79
C ALA A 172 -8.59 19.60 -3.69
N ASN A 173 -8.42 20.06 -2.45
CA ASN A 173 -8.24 19.20 -1.26
C ASN A 173 -7.04 18.23 -1.34
N ASN A 174 -6.04 18.52 -2.16
CA ASN A 174 -4.86 17.65 -2.27
C ASN A 174 -3.87 17.98 -1.14
N THR A 175 -3.25 16.95 -0.56
CA THR A 175 -2.22 17.09 0.45
C THR A 175 -0.88 16.60 -0.09
N VAL A 176 0.13 17.47 -0.10
CA VAL A 176 1.51 17.11 -0.48
C VAL A 176 2.45 17.41 0.70
N LYS A 177 3.26 16.43 1.09
CA LYS A 177 4.29 16.59 2.13
C LYS A 177 5.66 16.20 1.56
N VAL A 178 6.60 17.15 1.52
CA VAL A 178 8.00 16.94 1.16
C VAL A 178 8.87 17.31 2.35
N ARG A 179 9.68 16.35 2.85
CA ARG A 179 10.42 16.52 4.11
C ARG A 179 11.77 17.24 3.96
N ALA A 180 12.39 17.17 2.78
CA ALA A 180 13.74 17.66 2.55
C ALA A 180 13.94 18.16 1.12
N GLY A 181 14.98 18.99 0.93
CA GLY A 181 15.39 19.50 -0.38
C GLY A 181 14.65 20.78 -0.81
N ARG A 182 15.17 21.42 -1.86
CA ARG A 182 14.52 22.56 -2.51
C ARG A 182 13.44 22.04 -3.46
N THR A 183 12.19 22.42 -3.24
CA THR A 183 11.05 22.00 -4.06
C THR A 183 10.41 23.20 -4.74
N LYS A 184 10.34 23.18 -6.07
CA LYS A 184 9.54 24.13 -6.83
C LYS A 184 8.07 23.72 -6.77
N VAL A 185 7.23 24.58 -6.22
CA VAL A 185 5.81 24.31 -6.00
C VAL A 185 4.95 25.17 -6.92
N SER A 186 3.96 24.57 -7.57
CA SER A 186 2.89 25.27 -8.28
C SER A 186 1.56 24.63 -7.91
N VAL A 187 0.64 25.41 -7.35
CA VAL A 187 -0.66 24.93 -6.88
C VAL A 187 -1.75 25.78 -7.52
N ARG A 188 -2.76 25.13 -8.10
CA ARG A 188 -3.97 25.77 -8.63
C ARG A 188 -5.20 25.01 -8.14
N GLY A 189 -6.20 25.75 -7.67
CA GLY A 189 -7.44 25.23 -7.10
C GLY A 189 -7.47 25.30 -5.56
N ALA A 190 -8.62 24.97 -4.98
CA ALA A 190 -8.95 25.28 -3.59
C ALA A 190 -8.43 24.24 -2.56
N ASN A 191 -8.22 24.68 -1.32
CA ASN A 191 -7.99 23.80 -0.16
C ASN A 191 -6.83 22.79 -0.29
N ASN A 192 -5.84 23.11 -1.13
CA ASN A 192 -4.65 22.28 -1.27
C ASN A 192 -3.67 22.59 -0.14
N VAL A 193 -3.16 21.55 0.53
CA VAL A 193 -2.17 21.65 1.60
C VAL A 193 -0.83 21.15 1.09
N VAL A 194 0.11 22.06 0.83
CA VAL A 194 1.47 21.70 0.40
C VAL A 194 2.48 22.11 1.45
N ARG A 195 3.07 21.12 2.13
CA ARG A 195 4.14 21.30 3.12
C ARG A 195 5.45 20.87 2.50
N VAL A 196 6.35 21.82 2.28
CA VAL A 196 7.72 21.58 1.80
C VAL A 196 8.72 22.05 2.84
N HIS A 197 9.93 21.49 2.80
CA HIS A 197 11.03 21.96 3.62
C HIS A 197 11.42 23.39 3.21
N ARG A 198 11.17 24.37 4.09
CA ARG A 198 11.78 25.71 3.96
C ARG A 198 13.17 25.65 4.59
N ARG A 199 14.19 26.03 3.84
CA ARG A 199 15.45 26.50 4.46
C ARG A 199 15.26 27.97 4.82
N GLY A 200 15.50 28.29 6.09
CA GLY A 200 15.98 29.62 6.48
C GLY A 200 17.42 29.81 6.02
#